data_AF-A0AB36GFK5-F1
#
_entry.id   AF-A0AB36GFK5-F1
#
_cell.length_a   1.000
_cell.length_b   1.000
_cell.length_c   1.000
_cell.angle_alpha   90.00
_cell.angle_beta   90.00
_cell.angle_gamma   90.00
#
_symmetry.space_group_name_H-M   'P 1'
#
loop_
_entity.id
_entity.type
_entity.pdbx_description
1 polymer ?
#
loop_
_entity_poly.entity_id
_entity_poly.type
_entity_poly.pdbx_seq_one_letter_code
_entity_poly.pdbx_strand_id
1 'polypeptide(L)'
;MRHIIAYDISDPRRLQKAHRYLIQHAIPLQNSIFLHIGSREQARQCFEELCRMLHPKQDDLRFYPLANSSIIHTLGQTALPEGIILGNFGTL
;
A
#
# COMPACT_ATOMS: atom_id res chain seq x y z
N MET A 1 -2.13 9.00 10.11
CA MET A 1 -3.27 8.19 9.63
C MET A 1 -2.73 7.01 8.85
N ARG A 2 -3.44 5.88 8.87
CA ARG A 2 -3.05 4.66 8.17
C ARG A 2 -3.99 4.41 6.99
N HIS A 3 -3.47 3.92 5.88
CA HIS A 3 -4.28 3.50 4.74
C HIS A 3 -3.77 2.19 4.16
N ILE A 4 -4.67 1.28 3.83
CA ILE A 4 -4.37 0.14 2.96
C ILE A 4 -4.54 0.58 1.52
N ILE A 5 -3.53 0.28 0.72
CA ILE A 5 -3.53 0.47 -0.71
C ILE A 5 -3.55 -0.91 -1.35
N ALA A 6 -4.54 -1.15 -2.20
CA ALA A 6 -4.61 -2.36 -3.00
C ALA A 6 -4.69 -1.97 -4.47
N TYR A 7 -3.98 -2.69 -5.33
CA TYR A 7 -4.10 -2.50 -6.77
C TYR A 7 -4.33 -3.80 -7.51
N ASP A 8 -4.95 -3.69 -8.67
CA ASP A 8 -4.98 -4.71 -9.72
C ASP A 8 -4.62 -4.02 -11.04
N ILE A 9 -3.44 -4.31 -11.59
CA ILE A 9 -2.87 -3.59 -12.73
C ILE A 9 -2.52 -4.58 -13.83
N SER A 10 -3.20 -4.44 -14.98
CA SER A 10 -3.10 -5.41 -16.08
C SER A 10 -1.83 -5.24 -16.93
N ASP A 11 -1.30 -4.03 -17.04
CA ASP A 11 -0.13 -3.73 -17.87
C ASP A 11 1.18 -3.81 -17.07
N PRO A 12 2.16 -4.63 -17.51
CA PRO A 12 3.42 -4.80 -16.79
C PRO A 12 4.23 -3.51 -16.61
N ARG A 13 4.17 -2.56 -17.56
CA ARG A 13 4.92 -1.30 -17.47
C ARG A 13 4.30 -0.37 -16.43
N ARG A 14 2.96 -0.25 -16.43
CA ARG A 14 2.23 0.51 -15.39
C ARG A 14 2.41 -0.11 -14.01
N LEU A 15 2.35 -1.45 -13.92
CA LEU A 15 2.58 -2.18 -12.68
C LEU A 15 3.96 -1.88 -12.10
N GLN A 16 5.02 -2.02 -12.90
CA GLN A 16 6.37 -1.72 -12.44
C GLN A 16 6.54 -0.26 -12.00
N LYS A 17 5.90 0.69 -12.71
CA LYS A 17 5.94 2.11 -12.35
C LYS A 17 5.25 2.38 -11.01
N ALA A 18 4.02 1.88 -10.83
CA ALA A 18 3.25 2.04 -9.60
C ALA A 18 3.92 1.34 -8.40
N HIS A 19 4.42 0.11 -8.59
CA HIS A 19 5.14 -0.62 -7.55
C HIS A 19 6.40 0.13 -7.10
N ARG A 20 7.24 0.62 -8.03
CA ARG A 20 8.44 1.41 -7.68
C ARG A 20 8.10 2.71 -6.96
N TYR A 21 6.98 3.33 -7.29
CA TYR A 21 6.50 4.50 -6.57
C TYR A 21 6.07 4.11 -5.14
N LEU A 22 5.28 3.06 -4.98
CA LEU A 22 4.75 2.64 -3.68
C LEU A 22 5.83 2.20 -2.69
N ILE A 23 6.88 1.49 -3.12
CA ILE A 23 7.98 1.11 -2.20
C ILE A 23 8.72 2.31 -1.60
N GLN A 24 8.60 3.51 -2.17
CA GLN A 24 9.19 4.75 -1.65
C GLN A 24 8.24 5.50 -0.69
N HIS A 25 6.95 5.20 -0.72
CA HIS A 25 5.91 5.97 -0.02
C HIS A 25 5.04 5.13 0.93
N ALA A 26 5.16 3.80 0.88
CA ALA A 26 4.36 2.86 1.63
C ALA A 26 5.14 1.55 1.89
N ILE A 27 4.67 0.79 2.86
CA ILE A 27 5.29 -0.47 3.28
C ILE A 27 4.61 -1.62 2.51
N PRO A 28 5.36 -2.46 1.77
CA PRO A 28 4.78 -3.63 1.11
C PRO A 28 4.32 -4.65 2.16
N LEU A 29 3.06 -5.08 2.07
CA LEU A 29 2.48 -6.11 2.94
C LEU A 29 2.23 -7.44 2.20
N GLN A 30 1.90 -7.38 0.92
CA GLN A 30 1.77 -8.52 -0.01
C GLN A 30 2.00 -8.02 -1.45
N ASN A 31 2.02 -8.91 -2.44
CA ASN A 31 2.32 -8.61 -3.86
C ASN A 31 1.56 -7.39 -4.43
N SER A 32 0.32 -7.14 -3.97
CA SER A 32 -0.51 -6.02 -4.42
C SER A 32 -1.10 -5.20 -3.28
N ILE A 33 -0.61 -5.37 -2.06
CA ILE A 33 -1.13 -4.71 -0.85
C ILE A 33 -0.01 -3.94 -0.17
N PHE A 34 -0.26 -2.66 0.10
CA PHE A 34 0.67 -1.76 0.77
C PHE A 34 0.01 -1.03 1.94
N LEU A 35 0.80 -0.70 2.95
CA LEU A 35 0.40 0.12 4.08
C LEU A 35 1.06 1.50 3.99
N HIS A 36 0.27 2.54 3.79
CA HIS A 36 0.73 3.92 3.88
C HIS A 36 0.47 4.48 5.27
N ILE A 37 1.49 5.13 5.85
CA ILE A 37 1.42 5.78 7.15
C ILE A 37 1.89 7.22 6.97
N GLY A 38 1.02 8.18 7.27
CA GLY A 38 1.34 9.60 7.11
C GLY A 38 0.17 10.52 7.38
N SER A 39 0.31 11.79 7.04
CA SER A 39 -0.78 12.76 7.07
C SER A 39 -1.84 12.46 6.00
N ARG A 40 -2.99 13.14 6.10
CA ARG A 40 -4.06 13.04 5.09
C ARG A 40 -3.58 13.58 3.74
N GLU A 41 -2.78 14.64 3.76
CA GLU A 41 -2.23 15.31 2.59
C GLU A 41 -1.24 14.39 1.86
N GLN A 42 -0.36 13.71 2.61
CA GLN A 42 0.56 12.71 2.05
C GLN A 42 -0.21 11.55 1.40
N ALA A 43 -1.25 11.05 2.07
CA ALA A 43 -2.10 9.98 1.51
C ALA A 43 -2.82 10.45 0.22
N ARG A 44 -3.35 11.68 0.21
CA ARG A 44 -3.99 12.27 -0.97
C ARG A 44 -3.01 12.43 -2.14
N GLN A 45 -1.81 12.95 -1.87
CA GLN A 45 -0.75 13.09 -2.89
C GLN A 45 -0.37 11.72 -3.47
N CYS A 46 -0.19 10.71 -2.61
CA CYS A 46 0.10 9.34 -3.02
C CYS A 46 -1.00 8.78 -3.94
N PHE A 47 -2.26 8.94 -3.55
CA PHE A 47 -3.40 8.52 -4.36
C PHE A 47 -3.45 9.23 -5.73
N GLU A 48 -3.27 10.54 -5.76
CA GLU A 48 -3.31 11.32 -7.01
C GLU A 48 -2.19 10.94 -7.98
N GLU A 49 -0.98 10.72 -7.48
CA GLU A 49 0.13 10.26 -8.32
C GLU A 49 -0.13 8.86 -8.89
N LEU A 50 -0.67 7.94 -8.09
CA LEU A 50 -1.06 6.62 -8.58
C LEU A 50 -2.15 6.72 -9.66
N CYS A 51 -3.19 7.52 -9.45
CA CYS A 51 -4.23 7.75 -10.46
C CYS A 51 -3.67 8.28 -11.79
N ARG A 52 -2.59 9.05 -11.78
CA ARG A 52 -1.91 9.51 -13.02
C ARG A 52 -1.10 8.42 -13.70
N MET A 53 -0.66 7.40 -12.96
CA MET A 53 0.12 6.29 -13.49
C MET A 53 -0.75 5.18 -14.08
N LEU A 54 -1.98 5.04 -13.57
CA LEU A 54 -2.88 3.93 -13.87
C LEU A 54 -3.87 4.29 -15.00
N HIS A 55 -4.34 3.27 -15.70
CA HIS A 55 -5.37 3.40 -16.72
C HIS A 55 -6.76 3.18 -16.09
N PRO A 56 -7.67 4.17 -16.08
CA PRO A 56 -8.88 4.16 -15.25
C PRO A 56 -9.92 3.10 -15.62
N LYS A 57 -9.82 2.49 -16.81
CA LYS A 57 -10.72 1.41 -17.26
C LYS A 57 -10.11 0.02 -17.24
N GLN A 58 -8.81 -0.10 -16.97
CA GLN A 58 -8.07 -1.37 -17.04
C GLN A 58 -7.43 -1.76 -15.72
N ASP A 59 -7.21 -0.79 -14.84
CA ASP A 59 -6.56 -0.97 -13.55
C ASP A 59 -7.53 -0.56 -12.44
N ASP A 60 -7.52 -1.31 -11.34
CA ASP A 60 -8.24 -0.98 -10.10
C ASP A 60 -7.25 -0.48 -9.04
N LEU A 61 -7.59 0.62 -8.37
CA LEU A 61 -6.84 1.17 -7.27
C LEU A 61 -7.78 1.46 -6.12
N ARG A 62 -7.49 0.85 -4.97
CA ARG A 62 -8.29 0.99 -3.76
C ARG A 62 -7.46 1.56 -2.64
N PHE A 63 -8.04 2.52 -1.94
CA PHE A 63 -7.40 3.22 -0.83
C PHE A 63 -8.36 3.24 0.36
N TYR A 64 -8.06 2.44 1.37
CA TYR A 64 -8.93 2.26 2.53
C TYR A 64 -8.32 2.93 3.76
N PRO A 65 -8.96 3.95 4.36
CA PRO A 65 -8.50 4.49 5.62
C PRO A 65 -8.62 3.44 6.73
N LEU A 66 -7.56 3.30 7.52
CA LEU A 66 -7.52 2.47 8.70
C LEU A 66 -7.49 3.35 9.96
N ALA A 67 -8.25 2.93 10.97
CA ALA A 67 -8.12 3.51 12.30
C ALA A 67 -6.71 3.21 12.85
N ASN A 68 -6.14 4.14 13.62
CA ASN A 68 -4.82 3.91 14.21
C ASN A 68 -4.83 2.73 15.22
N SER A 69 -6.00 2.38 15.75
CA SER A 69 -6.24 1.23 16.62
C SER A 69 -6.57 -0.07 15.87
N SER A 70 -6.58 -0.07 14.54
CA SER A 70 -6.82 -1.29 13.78
C SER A 70 -5.74 -2.34 14.08
N ILE A 71 -6.19 -3.53 14.45
CA ILE A 71 -5.36 -4.73 14.53
C ILE A 71 -5.25 -5.28 13.11
N ILE A 72 -4.04 -5.62 12.69
CA ILE A 72 -3.78 -6.24 11.39
C ILE A 72 -3.31 -7.65 11.70
N HIS A 73 -3.90 -8.68 11.10
CA HIS A 73 -3.40 -10.03 11.23
C HIS A 73 -2.91 -10.53 9.88
N THR A 74 -1.73 -11.11 9.87
CA THR A 74 -1.08 -11.65 8.67
C THR A 74 -1.10 -13.17 8.78
N LEU A 75 -1.65 -13.83 7.77
CA LEU A 75 -1.69 -15.29 7.68
C LEU A 75 -0.77 -15.75 6.56
N GLY A 76 -0.03 -16.83 6.80
CA GLY A 76 0.91 -17.38 5.83
C GLY A 76 2.24 -16.61 5.80
N GLN A 77 2.80 -16.42 4.62
CA GLN A 77 4.11 -15.79 4.46
C GLN A 77 4.03 -14.29 4.76
N THR A 78 4.85 -13.83 5.71
CA THR A 78 4.98 -12.41 6.03
C THR A 78 5.76 -11.69 4.93
N ALA A 79 5.34 -10.48 4.56
CA ALA A 79 6.13 -9.64 3.65
C ALA A 79 7.40 -9.07 4.29
N LEU A 80 7.46 -9.04 5.62
CA LEU A 80 8.65 -8.60 6.33
C LEU A 80 9.67 -9.74 6.43
N PRO A 81 10.96 -9.45 6.19
CA PRO A 81 12.05 -10.36 6.51
C PRO A 81 12.02 -10.76 7.99
N GLU A 82 12.57 -11.95 8.26
CA GLU A 82 12.73 -12.44 9.62
C GLU A 82 13.51 -11.42 10.49
N GLY A 83 13.03 -11.21 11.71
CA GLY A 83 13.62 -10.24 12.65
C GLY A 83 13.19 -8.78 12.45
N ILE A 84 12.44 -8.44 11.39
CA ILE A 84 11.86 -7.09 11.23
C ILE A 84 10.46 -7.05 11.82
N ILE A 85 10.31 -6.27 12.89
CA ILE A 85 9.02 -5.98 13.51
C ILE A 85 8.64 -4.54 13.18
N LEU A 86 7.43 -4.36 12.64
CA LEU A 86 6.82 -3.04 12.57
C LEU A 86 6.37 -2.63 13.98
N GLY A 87 7.29 -2.06 14.76
CA GLY A 87 7.00 -1.55 16.11
C GLY A 87 6.11 -0.30 16.07
N ASN A 88 5.18 -0.20 17.04
CA ASN A 88 4.06 0.78 17.17
C ASN A 88 2.80 0.53 16.31
N PHE A 89 2.71 -0.61 15.65
CA PHE A 89 1.54 -1.06 14.92
C PHE A 89 1.12 -2.35 15.62
N GLY A 90 -0.09 -2.40 16.20
CA GLY A 90 -0.54 -3.58 16.97
C GLY A 90 -0.27 -4.88 16.22
N THR A 91 0.01 -5.96 16.97
CA THR A 91 0.52 -7.26 16.50
C THR A 91 -0.01 -7.62 15.11
N LEU A 92 0.92 -7.70 14.14
CA LEU A 92 0.71 -8.24 12.80
C LEU A 92 0.48 -9.74 12.82
#